data_AF-A0A946CIR2-F1
#
_entry.id   AF-A0A946CIR2-F1
#
_cell.length_a   1.000
_cell.length_b   1.000
_cell.length_c   1.000
_cell.angle_alpha   90.00
_cell.angle_beta   90.00
_cell.angle_gamma   90.00
#
_symmetry.space_group_name_H-M   'P 1'
#
loop_
_entity.id
_entity.type
_entity.pdbx_description
1 polymer ?
#
loop_
_entity_poly.entity_id
_entity_poly.type
_entity_poly.pdbx_seq_one_letter_code
_entity_poly.pdbx_strand_id
1 'polypeptide(L)' 'MDDRDAPNFSHGGGRVDYSGTATIEPGAFQYLGPCPPFPHTYIWNVQARDAEGDVIGRTKVSRKFPE' A
#
# COMPACT_ATOMS: atom_id res chain seq x y z
N MET A 1 -0.49 -3.43 1.99
CA MET A 1 -1.09 -2.56 3.01
C MET A 1 -1.12 -3.36 4.30
N ASP A 2 -0.69 -2.77 5.39
CA ASP A 2 -0.67 -3.44 6.69
C ASP A 2 -1.74 -2.81 7.58
N ASP A 3 -2.38 -3.65 8.39
CA ASP A 3 -3.33 -3.22 9.42
C ASP A 3 -2.65 -3.39 10.78
N ARG A 4 -2.43 -2.27 11.48
CA ARG A 4 -1.76 -2.29 12.79
C ARG A 4 -2.61 -3.00 13.84
N ASP A 5 -3.93 -2.95 13.70
CA ASP A 5 -4.89 -3.46 14.67
C ASP A 5 -5.36 -4.89 14.29
N ALA A 6 -5.11 -5.32 13.05
CA ALA A 6 -5.27 -6.71 12.58
C ALA A 6 -4.02 -7.21 11.80
N PRO A 7 -2.87 -7.43 12.47
CA PRO A 7 -1.59 -7.69 11.79
C PRO A 7 -1.53 -8.99 10.97
N ASN A 8 -2.45 -9.93 11.24
CA ASN A 8 -2.54 -11.19 10.51
C ASN A 8 -3.48 -11.13 9.28
N PHE A 9 -4.17 -10.00 9.07
CA PHE A 9 -5.06 -9.82 7.94
C PHE A 9 -4.27 -9.34 6.71
N SER A 10 -4.31 -10.12 5.63
CA SER A 10 -3.65 -9.76 4.38
C SER A 10 -4.53 -8.84 3.55
N HIS A 11 -4.25 -7.53 3.57
CA HIS A 11 -4.91 -6.56 2.70
C HIS A 11 -4.44 -6.62 1.24
N GLY A 12 -3.38 -7.38 0.95
CA GLY A 12 -2.79 -7.41 -0.39
C GLY A 12 -2.01 -6.13 -0.75
N GLY A 13 -2.00 -5.82 -2.04
CA GLY A 13 -1.12 -4.85 -2.67
C GLY A 13 -0.60 -5.39 -4.00
N GLY A 14 0.40 -4.73 -4.58
CA GLY A 14 1.01 -5.22 -5.82
C GLY A 14 2.22 -4.43 -6.25
N ARG A 15 2.79 -4.89 -7.37
CA ARG A 15 3.82 -4.18 -8.12
C ARG A 15 3.16 -3.50 -9.31
N VAL A 16 3.55 -2.25 -9.57
CA VAL A 16 3.15 -1.49 -10.74
C VAL A 16 4.42 -1.10 -11.46
N ASP A 17 4.51 -1.40 -12.75
CA ASP A 17 5.65 -1.00 -13.55
C ASP A 17 5.59 0.50 -13.85
N TYR A 18 6.75 1.16 -13.80
CA TYR A 18 6.85 2.58 -14.06
C TYR A 18 6.72 2.86 -15.55
N SER A 19 5.63 3.52 -15.95
CA SER A 19 5.32 3.88 -17.34
C SER A 19 5.73 5.32 -17.71
N GLY A 20 6.58 5.95 -16.89
CA GLY A 20 7.00 7.35 -17.07
C GLY A 20 6.06 8.39 -16.45
N THR A 21 5.03 7.97 -15.72
CA THR A 21 4.08 8.87 -15.04
C THR A 21 4.19 8.73 -13.52
N ALA A 22 3.87 9.81 -12.79
CA ALA A 22 3.86 9.81 -11.33
C ALA A 22 2.51 9.35 -10.73
N THR A 23 1.52 9.05 -11.57
CA THR A 23 0.17 8.67 -11.15
C THR A 23 0.00 7.16 -11.28
N ILE A 24 -0.40 6.51 -10.18
CA ILE A 24 -0.81 5.11 -10.20
C ILE A 24 -2.32 5.10 -10.42
N GLU A 25 -2.75 4.64 -11.59
CA GLU A 25 -4.16 4.62 -11.97
C GLU A 25 -4.98 3.63 -11.12
N PRO A 26 -6.29 3.89 -10.92
CA PRO A 26 -7.18 2.95 -10.27
C PRO A 26 -7.13 1.57 -10.94
N GLY A 27 -7.02 0.52 -10.13
CA GLY A 27 -6.94 -0.86 -10.63
C GLY A 27 -5.53 -1.34 -11.01
N ALA A 28 -4.49 -0.51 -10.87
CA ALA A 28 -3.10 -0.93 -11.13
C ALA A 28 -2.62 -2.08 -10.22
N PHE A 29 -3.25 -2.27 -9.07
CA PHE A 29 -3.05 -3.41 -8.18
C PHE A 29 -4.34 -3.70 -7.39
N GLN A 30 -4.41 -4.89 -6.81
CA GLN A 30 -5.55 -5.34 -6.03
C GLN A 30 -5.23 -5.27 -4.54
N TYR A 31 -6.18 -4.78 -3.75
CA TYR A 31 -6.10 -4.78 -2.30
C TYR A 31 -7.50 -4.85 -1.70
N LEU A 32 -7.60 -5.38 -0.49
CA LEU A 32 -8.80 -5.34 0.32
C LEU A 32 -8.81 -4.03 1.09
N GLY A 33 -9.80 -3.18 0.81
CA GLY A 33 -9.95 -1.89 1.48
C GLY A 33 -10.35 -2.00 2.95
N PRO A 34 -10.34 -0.89 3.69
CA PRO A 34 -10.81 -0.84 5.07
C PRO A 34 -12.27 -1.28 5.22
N CYS A 35 -12.52 -2.30 6.04
CA CYS A 35 -13.86 -2.67 6.51
C CYS A 35 -13.79 -3.21 7.96
N PRO A 36 -13.29 -2.40 8.92
CA PRO A 36 -13.04 -2.92 10.25
C PRO A 36 -14.29 -2.85 11.15
N PRO A 37 -14.42 -3.75 12.15
CA PRO A 37 -15.53 -3.74 13.11
C PRO A 37 -15.43 -2.59 14.14
N PHE A 38 -14.24 -2.02 14.32
CA PHE A 38 -13.95 -0.83 15.13
C PHE A 38 -12.83 -0.02 14.43
N PRO A 39 -12.52 1.22 14.83
CA PRO A 39 -11.52 2.01 14.10
C PRO A 39 -10.12 1.37 14.11
N HIS A 40 -9.53 1.19 12.93
CA HIS A 40 -8.19 0.63 12.74
C HIS A 40 -7.22 1.66 12.16
N THR A 41 -5.93 1.40 12.29
CA THR A 41 -4.84 2.18 11.72
C THR A 41 -4.16 1.40 10.61
N TYR A 42 -4.29 1.91 9.40
CA TYR A 42 -3.75 1.30 8.20
C TYR A 42 -2.45 1.96 7.76
N ILE A 43 -1.55 1.14 7.24
CA ILE A 43 -0.21 1.53 6.87
C ILE A 43 0.03 1.14 5.41
N TRP A 44 0.39 2.12 4.59
CA TRP A 44 0.89 1.91 3.24
C TRP A 44 2.40 2.01 3.24
N ASN A 45 3.07 0.97 2.75
CA ASN A 45 4.50 0.97 2.46
C ASN A 45 4.67 0.92 0.95
N VAL A 46 5.42 1.88 0.40
CA VAL A 46 5.69 1.97 -1.04
C VAL A 46 7.19 1.97 -1.25
N GLN A 47 7.66 1.16 -2.19
CA GLN A 47 9.06 1.06 -2.56
C GLN A 47 9.19 1.27 -4.07
N ALA A 48 10.07 2.20 -4.46
CA ALA A 48 10.50 2.37 -5.85
C ALA A 48 11.73 1.50 -6.08
N ARG A 49 11.75 0.77 -7.19
CA ARG A 49 12.86 -0.09 -7.58
C ARG A 49 13.38 0.30 -8.96
N ASP A 50 14.68 0.19 -9.17
CA ASP A 50 15.29 0.34 -10.49
C ASP A 50 15.14 -0.94 -11.34
N ALA A 51 15.80 -0.94 -12.50
CA ALA A 51 15.77 -2.05 -13.44
C ALA A 51 16.48 -3.33 -12.91
N GLU A 52 17.45 -3.17 -12.02
CA GLU A 52 18.17 -4.27 -11.38
C GLU A 52 17.39 -4.85 -10.19
N GLY A 53 16.36 -4.12 -9.75
CA GLY A 53 15.46 -4.50 -8.66
C GLY A 53 15.85 -3.88 -7.32
N ASP A 54 16.88 -3.03 -7.31
CA ASP A 54 17.37 -2.34 -6.12
C ASP A 54 16.41 -1.24 -5.71
N VAL A 55 16.26 -1.06 -4.40
CA VAL A 55 15.33 -0.07 -3.86
C VAL A 55 15.98 1.30 -3.88
N ILE A 56 15.48 2.18 -4.75
CA ILE A 56 15.96 3.56 -4.93
C ILE A 56 15.12 4.59 -4.18
N GLY A 57 13.97 4.19 -3.62
CA GLY A 57 13.10 5.06 -2.84
C GLY A 57 12.12 4.29 -1.99
N ARG A 58 11.77 4.84 -0.82
CA ARG A 58 10.79 4.25 0.11
C ARG A 58 9.95 5.35 0.73
N THR A 59 8.67 5.06 0.94
CA THR A 59 7.82 5.90 1.79
C THR A 59 6.83 5.04 2.57
N LYS A 60 6.39 5.57 3.71
CA LYS A 60 5.43 4.94 4.61
C LYS A 60 4.40 5.98 5.03
N VAL A 61 3.13 5.67 4.85
CA VAL A 61 2.00 6.54 5.24
C VAL A 61 1.08 5.77 6.15
N SER A 62 0.56 6.41 7.19
CA SER A 62 -0.36 5.80 8.15
C SER A 62 -1.61 6.64 8.29
N ARG A 63 -2.79 6.01 8.27
CA ARG A 63 -4.09 6.69 8.40
C ARG A 63 -5.06 5.83 9.20
N LYS A 64 -5.90 6.48 10.01
CA LYS A 64 -6.98 5.83 10.76
C LYS A 64 -8.25 5.73 9.90
N PHE A 65 -9.06 4.69 10.08
CA PHE A 65 -10.36 4.55 9.43
C PHE A 65 -11.38 3.77 10.31
N PRO A 66 -12.66 4.19 10.36
CA PRO A 66 -13.16 5.47 9.89
C PRO A 66 -12.53 6.63 10.70
N GLU A 67 -12.49 7.82 10.10
CA GLU A 67 -11.92 9.03 10.73
C GLU A 67 -12.89 9.69 11.71
#